data_AF-A0A7S1H0J1-F1
#
_entry.id   AF-A0A7S1H0J1-F1
#
_cell.length_a   1.000
_cell.length_b   1.000
_cell.length_c   1.000
_cell.angle_alpha   90.00
_cell.angle_beta   90.00
_cell.angle_gamma   90.00
#
_symmetry.space_group_name_H-M   'P 1'
#
loop_
_entity.id
_entity.type
_entity.pdbx_description
1 polymer ?
#
loop_
_entity_poly.entity_id
_entity_poly.type
_entity_poly.pdbx_seq_one_letter_code
_entity_poly.pdbx_strand_id
1 'polypeptide(L)'
;DNILKLAEEIELKIQGGPSSRPLLSVPHIYSDEASCYYQGYTLAEMSVHQTREFFKQRDGHIVDNPKVGPTLTKAYWECGNSRPFLELVQELTGKELSGKAWIDALTTNVEDLVTSEKKE
;
A
#
# COMPACT_ATOMS: atom_id res chain seq x y z
N ASP A 1 12.69 10.93 -27.79
CA ASP A 1 13.98 10.23 -27.58
C ASP A 1 14.47 10.28 -26.14
N ASN A 2 14.70 11.45 -25.53
CA ASN A 2 15.26 11.51 -24.16
C ASN A 2 14.34 10.92 -23.07
N ILE A 3 13.02 11.11 -23.18
CA ILE A 3 12.05 10.57 -22.21
C ILE A 3 11.98 9.03 -22.28
N LEU A 4 12.03 8.45 -23.48
CA LEU A 4 12.03 7.00 -23.69
C LEU A 4 13.29 6.37 -23.09
N LYS A 5 14.47 6.95 -23.36
CA LYS A 5 15.74 6.49 -22.79
C LYS A 5 15.74 6.55 -21.26
N LEU A 6 15.20 7.63 -20.69
CA LEU A 6 15.07 7.74 -19.23
C LEU A 6 14.13 6.67 -18.68
N ALA A 7 13.00 6.40 -19.34
CA ALA A 7 12.07 5.36 -18.93
C ALA A 7 12.73 3.97 -18.93
N GLU A 8 13.47 3.63 -19.99
CA GLU A 8 14.25 2.39 -20.09
C GLU A 8 15.32 2.27 -19.01
N GLU A 9 16.05 3.37 -18.72
CA GLU A 9 17.06 3.41 -17.66
C GLU A 9 16.44 3.12 -16.27
N ILE A 10 15.29 3.75 -15.98
CA ILE A 10 14.58 3.56 -14.71
C ILE A 10 14.02 2.14 -14.58
N GLU A 11 13.46 1.57 -15.65
CA GLU A 11 13.02 0.16 -15.66
C GLU A 11 14.17 -0.78 -15.37
N LEU A 12 15.32 -0.61 -16.04
CA LEU A 12 16.49 -1.43 -15.79
C LEU A 12 16.97 -1.30 -14.34
N LYS A 13 17.01 -0.09 -13.80
CA LYS A 13 17.48 0.19 -12.44
C LYS A 13 16.56 -0.40 -11.36
N ILE A 14 15.25 -0.28 -11.52
CA ILE A 14 14.27 -0.66 -10.48
C ILE A 14 13.79 -2.10 -10.65
N GLN A 15 13.53 -2.55 -11.88
CA GLN A 15 12.99 -3.89 -12.16
C GLN A 15 14.08 -4.89 -12.59
N GLY A 16 15.30 -4.43 -12.91
CA GLY A 16 16.41 -5.30 -13.31
C GLY A 16 16.39 -5.71 -14.79
N GLY A 17 15.49 -5.16 -15.60
CA GLY A 17 15.36 -5.47 -17.02
C GLY A 17 14.13 -4.79 -17.66
N PRO A 18 13.88 -5.05 -18.95
CA PRO A 18 12.69 -4.53 -19.63
C PRO A 18 11.41 -4.98 -18.94
N SER A 19 10.51 -4.04 -18.68
CA SER A 19 9.24 -4.38 -18.05
C SER A 19 8.31 -5.12 -19.02
N SER A 20 7.54 -6.09 -18.52
CA SER A 20 6.43 -6.69 -19.28
C SER A 20 5.36 -5.67 -19.65
N ARG A 21 5.32 -4.55 -18.92
CA ARG A 21 4.50 -3.38 -19.20
C ARG A 21 5.37 -2.12 -19.12
N PRO A 22 5.85 -1.59 -20.26
CA PRO A 22 6.74 -0.43 -20.29
C PRO A 22 6.16 0.77 -19.54
N LEU A 23 7.00 1.58 -18.91
CA LEU A 23 6.65 2.70 -18.04
C LEU A 23 5.75 3.71 -18.74
N LEU A 24 5.99 3.97 -20.03
CA LEU A 24 5.19 4.88 -20.86
C LEU A 24 4.02 4.19 -21.58
N SER A 25 3.76 2.91 -21.33
CA SER A 25 2.57 2.23 -21.86
C SER A 25 1.28 2.65 -21.17
N VAL A 26 1.37 3.35 -20.04
CA VAL A 26 0.22 3.79 -19.27
C VAL A 26 0.17 5.32 -19.24
N PRO A 27 -0.98 5.94 -19.57
CA PRO A 27 -1.04 7.37 -19.82
C PRO A 27 -0.80 8.25 -18.60
N HIS A 28 -1.03 7.76 -17.38
CA HIS A 28 -1.01 8.60 -16.17
C HIS A 28 0.26 9.46 -16.04
N ILE A 29 1.45 8.95 -16.41
CA ILE A 29 2.73 9.69 -16.30
C ILE A 29 2.81 10.90 -17.26
N TYR A 30 2.15 10.84 -18.41
CA TYR A 30 2.25 11.88 -19.45
C TYR A 30 0.91 12.55 -19.79
N SER A 31 -0.18 12.12 -19.17
CA SER A 31 -1.44 12.85 -19.15
C SER A 31 -1.39 13.91 -18.06
N ASP A 32 -1.76 15.15 -18.41
CA ASP A 32 -1.78 16.29 -17.49
C ASP A 32 -2.62 16.01 -16.22
N GLU A 33 -3.77 15.36 -16.42
CA GLU A 33 -4.77 15.07 -15.37
C GLU A 33 -4.30 14.07 -14.29
N ALA A 34 -3.21 13.32 -14.52
CA ALA A 34 -2.79 12.23 -13.64
C ALA A 34 -1.27 12.12 -13.42
N SER A 35 -0.52 13.18 -13.74
CA SER A 35 0.96 13.20 -13.75
C SER A 35 1.63 12.91 -12.39
N CYS A 36 0.87 12.86 -11.30
CA CYS A 36 1.30 12.41 -9.97
C CYS A 36 0.27 11.45 -9.36
N TYR A 37 -0.21 10.43 -10.09
CA TYR A 37 -1.20 9.48 -9.55
C TYR A 37 -0.55 8.25 -8.91
N TYR A 38 0.61 7.83 -9.41
CA TYR A 38 1.21 6.54 -9.05
C TYR A 38 1.60 6.39 -7.59
N GLN A 39 2.07 7.45 -6.95
CA GLN A 39 2.44 7.38 -5.53
C GLN A 39 1.23 7.07 -4.64
N GLY A 40 0.01 7.40 -5.10
CA GLY A 40 -1.23 7.04 -4.40
C GLY A 40 -1.38 5.53 -4.19
N TYR A 41 -1.01 4.71 -5.18
CA TYR A 41 -1.04 3.25 -5.03
C TYR A 41 -0.05 2.74 -3.99
N THR A 42 1.18 3.27 -3.99
CA THR A 42 2.21 2.90 -3.02
C THR A 42 1.78 3.28 -1.60
N LEU A 43 1.27 4.51 -1.41
CA LEU A 43 0.79 4.98 -0.11
C LEU A 43 -0.40 4.18 0.39
N ALA A 44 -1.32 3.80 -0.51
CA ALA A 44 -2.45 2.94 -0.18
C ALA A 44 -1.98 1.57 0.31
N GLU A 45 -1.09 0.89 -0.42
CA GLU A 45 -0.55 -0.42 -0.02
C GLU A 45 0.14 -0.37 1.36
N MET A 46 1.00 0.63 1.58
CA MET A 46 1.64 0.84 2.89
C MET A 46 0.59 0.96 4.01
N SER A 47 -0.46 1.76 3.77
CA SER A 47 -1.50 2.00 4.78
C SER A 47 -2.38 0.78 5.05
N VAL A 48 -2.64 -0.05 4.04
CA VAL A 48 -3.41 -1.29 4.18
C VAL A 48 -2.64 -2.25 5.08
N HIS A 49 -1.36 -2.46 4.81
CA HIS A 49 -0.53 -3.34 5.62
C HIS A 49 -0.37 -2.83 7.06
N GLN A 50 -0.15 -1.52 7.24
CA GLN A 50 -0.07 -0.92 8.59
C GLN A 50 -1.39 -1.02 9.35
N THR A 51 -2.53 -0.84 8.66
CA THR A 51 -3.87 -0.99 9.25
C THR A 51 -4.15 -2.45 9.63
N ARG A 52 -3.75 -3.42 8.79
CA ARG A 52 -3.86 -4.85 9.11
C ARG A 52 -3.02 -5.21 10.34
N GLU A 53 -1.80 -4.71 10.43
CA GLU A 53 -0.94 -4.88 11.61
C GLU A 53 -1.65 -4.37 12.87
N PHE A 54 -2.23 -3.16 12.82
CA PHE A 54 -3.00 -2.59 13.92
C PHE A 54 -4.14 -3.51 14.38
N PHE A 55 -4.96 -4.03 13.46
CA PHE A 55 -6.05 -4.94 13.83
C PHE A 55 -5.54 -6.28 14.37
N LYS A 56 -4.49 -6.86 13.78
CA LYS A 56 -3.88 -8.10 14.30
C LYS A 56 -3.33 -7.90 15.71
N GLN A 57 -2.69 -6.76 16.00
CA GLN A 57 -2.19 -6.44 17.35
C GLN A 57 -3.32 -6.19 18.36
N ARG A 58 -4.36 -5.46 17.97
CA ARG A 58 -5.46 -5.09 18.87
C ARG A 58 -6.43 -6.23 19.14
N ASP A 59 -6.79 -6.98 18.10
CA ASP A 59 -7.91 -7.93 18.13
C ASP A 59 -7.50 -9.39 17.80
N GLY A 60 -6.26 -9.63 17.37
CA GLY A 60 -5.74 -10.95 17.01
C GLY A 60 -6.16 -11.47 15.63
N HIS A 61 -7.28 -11.02 15.08
CA HIS A 61 -7.85 -11.49 13.81
C HIS A 61 -8.65 -10.37 13.12
N ILE A 62 -8.80 -10.47 11.80
CA ILE A 62 -9.53 -9.48 10.97
C ILE A 62 -10.84 -10.06 10.42
N VAL A 63 -10.79 -11.25 9.85
CA VAL A 63 -11.97 -11.91 9.26
C VAL A 63 -12.96 -12.24 10.38
N ASP A 64 -14.25 -12.02 10.13
CA ASP A 64 -15.35 -12.25 11.09
C ASP A 64 -15.26 -11.47 12.42
N ASN A 65 -14.39 -10.45 12.49
CA ASN A 65 -14.27 -9.60 13.66
C ASN A 65 -15.28 -8.42 13.59
N PRO A 66 -16.32 -8.38 14.45
CA PRO A 66 -17.36 -7.35 14.40
C PRO A 66 -16.87 -5.95 14.73
N LYS A 67 -15.64 -5.81 15.25
CA LYS A 67 -15.04 -4.51 15.59
C LYS A 67 -14.38 -3.82 14.38
N VAL A 68 -14.04 -4.56 13.32
CA VAL A 68 -13.29 -4.03 12.17
C VAL A 68 -14.10 -2.98 11.41
N GLY A 69 -15.31 -3.34 10.98
CA GLY A 69 -16.20 -2.46 10.22
C GLY A 69 -16.48 -1.11 10.91
N PRO A 70 -16.94 -1.10 12.18
CA PRO A 70 -17.15 0.15 12.92
C PRO A 70 -15.88 0.97 13.09
N THR A 71 -14.72 0.32 13.32
CA THR A 71 -13.44 1.03 13.44
C THR A 71 -13.07 1.72 12.14
N LEU A 72 -13.11 1.01 11.01
CA LEU A 72 -12.80 1.57 9.70
C LEU A 72 -13.76 2.70 9.33
N THR A 73 -15.06 2.48 9.53
CA THR A 73 -16.10 3.49 9.26
C THR A 73 -15.77 4.80 9.97
N LYS A 74 -15.42 4.72 11.26
CA LYS A 74 -15.10 5.89 12.07
C LYS A 74 -13.81 6.58 11.63
N ALA A 75 -12.76 5.80 11.36
CA ALA A 75 -11.42 6.33 11.12
C ALA A 75 -11.22 6.89 9.71
N TYR A 76 -11.79 6.24 8.69
CA TYR A 76 -11.42 6.50 7.30
C TYR A 76 -12.62 6.95 6.43
N TRP A 77 -13.87 6.61 6.79
CA TRP A 77 -15.04 6.90 5.94
C TRP A 77 -15.79 8.15 6.39
N GLU A 78 -16.10 8.29 7.68
CA GLU A 78 -16.95 9.37 8.20
C GLU A 78 -16.43 10.78 7.89
N CYS A 79 -15.11 10.98 7.87
CA CYS A 79 -14.52 12.30 7.63
C CYS A 79 -14.52 12.73 6.15
N GLY A 80 -14.74 11.80 5.21
CA GLY A 80 -14.53 12.06 3.78
C GLY A 80 -13.19 12.75 3.51
N ASN A 81 -13.20 13.81 2.70
CA ASN A 81 -12.01 14.60 2.35
C ASN A 81 -11.71 15.75 3.33
N SER A 82 -12.37 15.81 4.49
CA SER A 82 -12.13 16.90 5.46
C SER A 82 -10.78 16.79 6.18
N ARG A 83 -10.05 15.69 5.97
CA ARG A 83 -8.84 15.34 6.71
C ARG A 83 -7.73 14.80 5.82
N PRO A 84 -6.45 15.10 6.09
CA PRO A 84 -5.33 14.55 5.33
C PRO A 84 -5.17 13.04 5.55
N PHE A 85 -4.90 12.31 4.47
CA PHE A 85 -4.74 10.85 4.50
C PHE A 85 -3.70 10.36 5.51
N LEU A 86 -2.52 10.99 5.56
CA LEU A 86 -1.44 10.56 6.47
C LEU A 86 -1.84 10.69 7.95
N GLU A 87 -2.63 11.72 8.30
CA GLU A 87 -3.18 11.87 9.64
C GLU A 87 -4.17 10.77 9.97
N LEU A 88 -5.06 10.41 9.03
CA LEU A 88 -6.04 9.34 9.26
C LEU A 88 -5.36 8.00 9.59
N VAL A 89 -4.29 7.67 8.86
CA VAL A 89 -3.51 6.46 9.15
C VAL A 89 -2.86 6.57 10.53
N GLN A 90 -2.22 7.71 10.83
CA GLN A 90 -1.53 7.91 12.10
C GLN A 90 -2.48 7.84 13.30
N GLU A 91 -3.67 8.42 13.20
CA GLU A 91 -4.65 8.38 14.26
C GLU A 91 -5.23 6.99 14.50
N LEU A 92 -5.49 6.23 13.43
CA LEU A 92 -5.97 4.87 13.57
C LEU A 92 -4.91 3.95 14.16
N THR A 93 -3.68 4.01 13.63
CA THR A 93 -2.64 3.02 13.97
C THR A 93 -1.70 3.48 15.08
N GLY A 94 -1.81 4.73 15.53
CA GLY A 94 -0.95 5.35 16.54
C GLY A 94 0.49 5.60 16.09
N LYS A 95 0.78 5.50 14.79
CA LYS A 95 2.14 5.57 14.20
C LYS A 95 2.10 6.27 12.86
N GLU A 96 3.11 7.07 12.54
CA GLU A 96 3.27 7.64 11.19
C GLU A 96 3.26 6.54 10.12
N LEU A 97 2.79 6.87 8.91
CA LEU A 97 2.77 5.94 7.80
C LEU A 97 4.20 5.46 7.48
N SER A 98 4.41 4.15 7.48
CA SER A 98 5.69 3.53 7.14
C SER A 98 5.50 2.29 6.27
N GLY A 99 6.54 1.93 5.52
CA GLY A 99 6.52 0.72 4.69
C GLY A 99 6.79 -0.56 5.49
N LYS A 100 7.02 -0.47 6.81
CA LYS A 100 7.53 -1.59 7.62
C LYS A 100 6.63 -2.82 7.54
N ALA A 101 5.33 -2.67 7.84
CA ALA A 101 4.39 -3.80 7.82
C ALA A 101 4.25 -4.44 6.43
N TRP A 102 4.41 -3.64 5.37
CA TRP A 102 4.40 -4.15 4.00
C TRP A 102 5.69 -4.91 3.67
N ILE A 103 6.86 -4.37 4.03
CA ILE A 103 8.16 -5.04 3.87
C ILE A 103 8.19 -6.35 4.67
N ASP A 104 7.72 -6.35 5.91
CA ASP A 104 7.66 -7.55 6.74
C ASP A 104 6.81 -8.64 6.07
N ALA A 105 5.66 -8.27 5.48
CA ALA A 105 4.82 -9.20 4.72
C ALA A 105 5.53 -9.74 3.45
N LEU A 106 6.20 -8.87 2.69
CA LEU A 106 6.91 -9.26 1.45
C LEU A 106 8.16 -10.12 1.71
N THR A 107 8.79 -9.95 2.88
CA THR A 107 9.99 -10.69 3.28
C THR A 107 9.67 -11.97 4.05
N THR A 108 8.39 -12.23 4.36
CA THR A 108 7.97 -13.48 4.98
C THR A 108 8.15 -14.63 3.99
N ASN A 109 8.85 -15.68 4.42
CA ASN A 109 9.02 -16.88 3.61
C ASN A 109 7.66 -17.52 3.29
N VAL A 110 7.50 -18.02 2.05
CA VAL A 110 6.21 -18.54 1.56
C VAL A 110 5.74 -19.75 2.35
N GLU A 111 6.65 -20.68 2.67
CA GLU A 111 6.33 -21.88 3.44
C GLU A 111 5.87 -21.53 4.86
N ASP A 112 6.54 -20.57 5.49
CA ASP A 112 6.17 -20.05 6.81
C ASP A 112 4.81 -19.37 6.78
N LEU A 113 4.56 -18.52 5.77
CA LEU A 113 3.29 -17.83 5.58
C LEU A 113 2.15 -18.85 5.44
N VAL A 114 2.27 -19.82 4.52
CA VAL A 114 1.27 -20.86 4.30
C VAL A 114 1.03 -21.70 5.56
N THR A 115 2.07 -21.96 6.33
CA THR A 115 1.94 -22.71 7.60
C THR A 115 1.20 -21.89 8.65
N SER A 116 1.43 -20.59 8.73
CA SER A 116 0.75 -19.69 9.68
C SER A 116 -0.74 -19.51 9.34
N GLU A 117 -1.07 -19.27 8.07
CA GLU A 117 -2.44 -19.00 7.61
C GLU A 117 -3.33 -20.26 7.68
N LYS A 118 -2.75 -21.47 7.71
CA LYS A 118 -3.50 -22.71 7.97
C LYS A 118 -3.89 -22.91 9.44
N LYS A 119 -3.26 -22.18 10.36
CA LYS A 119 -3.53 -22.25 11.81
C LYS A 119 -4.50 -21.16 12.26
N GLU A 120 -4.58 -20.06 11.51
CA GLU A 120 -5.58 -18.99 11.65
C GLU A 120 -6.96 -19.49 11.21
#